data_AF-A0A060CIC5-F1
#
_entry.id   AF-A0A060CIC5-F1
#
_cell.length_a   1.000
_cell.length_b   1.000
_cell.length_c   1.000
_cell.angle_alpha   90.00
_cell.angle_beta   90.00
_cell.angle_gamma   90.00
#
_symmetry.space_group_name_H-M   'P 1'
#
loop_
_entity.id
_entity.type
_entity.pdbx_description
1 polymer ?
#
loop_
_entity_poly.entity_id
_entity_poly.type
_entity_poly.pdbx_seq_one_letter_code
_entity_poly.pdbx_strand_id
1 'polypeptide(L)'
;MLVAGALMRVGFLLFGQYQDANMEVKYTDIDYLVFSDAAGYVWNGGSPYVRETYRYTPLLSWLLLPNNIFEDFGKWLFITCDLVTGLIILQLLEMAMVKGWKKTVLGSIWILNPMVATISTRGSSESFLTVFVMLFVYNLLKRNVMTCAVFAGIAVHFKIYPVIYI
;
A
#
# COMPACT_ATOMS: atom_id res chain seq x y z
N MET A 1 13.34 -14.89 0.57
CA MET A 1 12.95 -13.59 1.18
C MET A 1 11.58 -13.13 0.70
N LEU A 2 11.33 -12.93 -0.60
CA LEU A 2 10.01 -12.52 -1.12
C LEU A 2 8.89 -13.50 -0.74
N VAL A 3 9.08 -14.79 -0.99
CA VAL A 3 8.11 -15.84 -0.60
C VAL A 3 7.86 -15.82 0.90
N ALA A 4 8.92 -15.73 1.72
CA ALA A 4 8.79 -15.64 3.16
C ALA A 4 8.03 -14.37 3.60
N GLY A 5 8.29 -13.22 2.98
CA GLY A 5 7.58 -11.97 3.26
C GLY A 5 6.11 -12.00 2.81
N ALA A 6 5.81 -12.67 1.69
CA ALA A 6 4.44 -12.88 1.23
C ALA A 6 3.68 -13.81 2.19
N LEU A 7 4.26 -14.96 2.54
CA LEU A 7 3.69 -15.89 3.53
C LEU A 7 3.49 -15.22 4.89
N MET A 8 4.43 -14.37 5.31
CA MET A 8 4.28 -13.57 6.52
C MET A 8 3.05 -12.67 6.45
N ARG A 9 2.86 -11.91 5.37
CA ARG A 9 1.67 -11.05 5.19
C ARG A 9 0.37 -11.85 5.14
N VAL A 10 0.37 -13.01 4.49
CA VAL A 10 -0.78 -13.93 4.53
C VAL A 10 -1.08 -14.36 5.96
N GLY A 11 -0.05 -14.73 6.74
CA GLY A 11 -0.21 -15.09 8.15
C GLY A 11 -0.78 -13.95 8.99
N PHE A 12 -0.28 -12.71 8.82
CA PHE A 12 -0.80 -11.53 9.50
C PHE A 12 -2.23 -11.18 9.09
N LEU A 13 -2.58 -11.36 7.81
CA LEU A 13 -3.95 -11.14 7.32
C LEU A 13 -4.93 -12.14 7.94
N LEU A 14 -4.59 -13.44 7.93
CA LEU A 14 -5.41 -14.49 8.55
C LEU A 14 -5.56 -14.29 10.06
N PHE A 15 -4.46 -13.93 10.73
CA PHE A 15 -4.51 -13.57 12.15
C PHE A 15 -5.38 -12.33 12.39
N GLY A 16 -5.29 -11.32 11.52
CA GLY A 16 -6.12 -10.12 11.59
C GLY A 16 -7.61 -10.43 11.49
N GLN A 17 -8.00 -11.28 10.54
CA GLN A 17 -9.39 -11.76 10.41
C GLN A 17 -9.86 -12.49 11.68
N TYR A 18 -9.02 -13.38 12.23
CA TYR A 18 -9.33 -14.06 13.49
C TYR A 18 -9.49 -13.06 14.65
N GLN A 19 -8.58 -12.11 14.79
CA GLN A 19 -8.63 -11.08 15.83
C GLN A 19 -9.90 -10.21 15.68
N ASP A 20 -10.23 -9.79 14.47
CA ASP A 20 -11.42 -8.99 14.19
C ASP A 20 -12.71 -9.73 14.54
N ALA A 21 -12.76 -11.06 14.36
CA ALA A 21 -13.92 -11.88 14.70
C ALA A 21 -14.05 -12.20 16.21
N ASN A 22 -12.93 -12.34 16.93
CA ASN A 22 -12.92 -12.92 18.29
C ASN A 22 -12.53 -11.94 19.40
N MET A 23 -12.00 -10.76 19.09
CA MET A 23 -11.50 -9.81 20.09
C MET A 23 -12.23 -8.47 20.01
N GLU A 24 -12.26 -7.76 21.14
CA GLU A 24 -12.82 -6.39 21.22
C GLU A 24 -12.00 -5.40 20.40
N VAL A 25 -10.66 -5.45 20.56
CA VAL A 25 -9.74 -4.57 19.83
C VAL A 25 -9.51 -5.12 18.42
N LYS A 26 -9.97 -4.36 17.43
CA LYS A 26 -9.86 -4.72 16.01
C LYS A 26 -8.44 -4.56 15.49
N TYR A 27 -8.03 -5.53 14.68
CA TYR A 27 -6.83 -5.51 13.89
C TYR A 27 -7.00 -4.57 12.70
N THR A 28 -8.10 -4.68 11.95
CA THR A 28 -8.37 -3.84 10.78
C THR A 28 -8.30 -2.35 11.13
N ASP A 29 -7.65 -1.56 10.28
CA ASP A 29 -7.57 -0.11 10.42
C ASP A 29 -8.96 0.51 10.21
N ILE A 30 -9.31 1.51 11.03
CA ILE A 30 -10.59 2.22 10.92
C ILE A 30 -10.68 2.90 9.55
N ASP A 31 -9.56 3.40 9.02
CA ASP A 31 -9.53 4.00 7.69
C ASP A 31 -9.95 3.00 6.59
N TYR A 32 -9.66 1.70 6.76
CA TYR A 32 -10.08 0.68 5.80
C TYR A 32 -11.60 0.57 5.67
N LEU A 33 -12.32 0.68 6.79
CA LEU A 33 -13.77 0.69 6.82
C LEU A 33 -14.32 1.95 6.13
N VAL A 34 -13.71 3.11 6.40
CA VAL A 34 -14.07 4.36 5.74
C VAL A 34 -13.88 4.28 4.22
N PHE A 35 -12.82 3.62 3.75
CA PHE A 35 -12.62 3.41 2.30
C PHE A 35 -13.68 2.49 1.71
N SER A 36 -14.01 1.41 2.42
CA SER A 36 -14.96 0.39 1.98
C SER A 36 -16.38 0.95 1.92
N ASP A 37 -16.79 1.71 2.94
CA ASP A 37 -18.07 2.44 2.94
C ASP A 37 -18.17 3.39 1.74
N ALA A 38 -17.12 4.19 1.51
CA ALA A 38 -17.06 5.12 0.38
C ALA A 38 -17.12 4.39 -0.96
N ALA A 39 -16.43 3.26 -1.10
CA ALA A 39 -16.54 2.39 -2.27
C ALA A 39 -17.96 1.83 -2.45
N GLY A 40 -18.67 1.54 -1.36
CA GLY A 40 -20.09 1.17 -1.38
C GLY A 40 -21.00 2.28 -1.89
N TYR A 41 -20.76 3.54 -1.49
CA TYR A 41 -21.50 4.67 -2.06
C TYR A 41 -21.26 4.81 -3.57
N VAL A 42 -20.00 4.68 -4.02
CA VAL A 42 -19.66 4.75 -5.46
C VAL A 42 -20.28 3.61 -6.24
N TRP A 43 -20.27 2.38 -5.68
CA TRP A 43 -20.89 1.20 -6.30
C TRP A 43 -22.38 1.43 -6.61
N ASN A 44 -23.08 2.15 -5.74
CA ASN A 44 -24.49 2.49 -5.90
C ASN A 44 -24.73 3.76 -6.75
N GLY A 45 -23.70 4.26 -7.45
CA GLY A 45 -23.78 5.46 -8.29
C GLY A 45 -23.71 6.79 -7.53
N GLY A 46 -23.40 6.75 -6.23
CA GLY A 46 -23.24 7.92 -5.38
C GLY A 46 -21.82 8.49 -5.38
N SER A 47 -21.62 9.56 -4.59
CA SER A 47 -20.30 10.15 -4.35
C SER A 47 -19.64 9.49 -3.14
N PRO A 48 -18.31 9.23 -3.15
CA PRO A 48 -17.61 8.69 -1.99
C PRO A 48 -17.63 9.65 -0.80
N TYR A 49 -17.78 10.95 -1.05
CA TYR A 49 -17.86 12.00 -0.04
C TYR A 49 -19.19 12.07 0.71
N VAL A 50 -20.16 11.22 0.35
CA VAL A 50 -21.36 11.01 1.19
C VAL A 50 -20.97 10.38 2.53
N ARG A 51 -19.87 9.61 2.56
CA ARG A 51 -19.29 9.13 3.82
C ARG A 51 -18.62 10.30 4.56
N GLU A 52 -19.22 10.72 5.68
CA GLU A 52 -18.81 11.92 6.44
C GLU A 52 -17.31 12.02 6.78
N THR A 53 -16.65 10.91 7.07
CA THR A 53 -15.22 10.89 7.45
C THR A 53 -14.28 10.61 6.28
N TYR A 54 -14.79 10.52 5.05
CA TYR A 54 -13.99 10.23 3.87
C TYR A 54 -13.22 11.48 3.39
N ARG A 55 -11.92 11.50 3.69
CA ARG A 55 -10.99 12.61 3.40
C ARG A 55 -9.96 12.30 2.31
N TYR A 56 -10.17 11.21 1.58
CA TYR A 56 -9.18 10.65 0.65
C TYR A 56 -9.56 10.98 -0.80
N THR A 57 -8.62 10.75 -1.72
CA THR A 57 -8.90 10.93 -3.15
C THR A 57 -10.01 10.00 -3.62
N PRO A 58 -10.96 10.43 -4.48
CA PRO A 58 -12.02 9.56 -4.99
C PRO A 58 -11.44 8.32 -5.67
N LEU A 59 -10.27 8.46 -6.31
CA LEU A 59 -9.59 7.35 -6.98
C LEU A 59 -9.42 6.13 -6.06
N LEU A 60 -9.15 6.33 -4.77
CA LEU A 60 -9.01 5.23 -3.82
C LEU A 60 -10.33 4.45 -3.64
N SER A 61 -11.47 5.15 -3.49
CA SER A 61 -12.77 4.49 -3.39
C SER A 61 -13.14 3.73 -4.66
N TRP A 62 -12.79 4.27 -5.83
CA TRP A 62 -13.03 3.61 -7.12
C TRP A 62 -12.19 2.34 -7.30
N LEU A 63 -10.92 2.37 -6.89
CA LEU A 63 -10.05 1.19 -6.90
C LEU A 63 -10.56 0.08 -5.98
N LEU A 64 -11.30 0.45 -4.92
CA LEU A 64 -11.83 -0.47 -3.91
C LEU A 64 -13.27 -0.89 -4.16
N LEU A 65 -13.84 -0.60 -5.32
CA LEU A 65 -15.19 -1.09 -5.69
C LEU A 65 -15.39 -2.60 -5.47
N PRO A 66 -14.39 -3.48 -5.75
CA PRO A 66 -14.56 -4.90 -5.49
C PRO A 66 -14.69 -5.29 -4.01
N ASN A 67 -14.42 -4.38 -3.06
CA ASN A 67 -14.68 -4.61 -1.64
C ASN A 67 -16.16 -4.97 -1.35
N ASN A 68 -17.09 -4.50 -2.19
CA ASN A 68 -18.52 -4.82 -2.07
C ASN A 68 -18.85 -6.29 -2.37
N ILE A 69 -17.97 -7.01 -3.07
CA ILE A 69 -18.09 -8.44 -3.37
C ILE A 69 -17.20 -9.25 -2.42
N PHE A 70 -16.00 -8.74 -2.15
CA PHE A 70 -15.00 -9.38 -1.29
C PHE A 70 -14.36 -8.34 -0.38
N GLU A 71 -14.79 -8.31 0.88
CA GLU A 71 -14.42 -7.25 1.84
C GLU A 71 -12.92 -7.05 2.00
N ASP A 72 -12.12 -8.12 1.96
CA ASP A 72 -10.67 -8.06 2.12
C ASP A 72 -9.91 -7.77 0.81
N PHE A 73 -10.59 -7.54 -0.32
CA PHE A 73 -9.96 -7.25 -1.61
C PHE A 73 -8.92 -6.13 -1.49
N GLY A 74 -9.29 -5.02 -0.85
CA GLY A 74 -8.39 -3.89 -0.63
C GLY A 74 -7.15 -4.25 0.19
N LYS A 75 -7.27 -5.11 1.22
CA LYS A 75 -6.11 -5.59 1.98
C LYS A 75 -5.15 -6.38 1.11
N TRP A 76 -5.65 -7.24 0.23
CA TRP A 76 -4.83 -7.96 -0.75
C TRP A 76 -4.14 -7.03 -1.74
N LEU A 77 -4.85 -5.98 -2.18
CA LEU A 77 -4.31 -4.95 -3.05
C LEU A 77 -3.17 -4.18 -2.37
N PHE A 78 -3.34 -3.76 -1.12
CA PHE A 78 -2.30 -3.06 -0.36
C PHE A 78 -1.10 -3.95 -0.04
N ILE A 79 -1.31 -5.22 0.32
CA ILE A 79 -0.25 -6.23 0.47
C ILE A 79 0.55 -6.37 -0.83
N THR A 80 -0.12 -6.40 -1.97
CA THR A 80 0.52 -6.48 -3.29
C THR A 80 1.36 -5.24 -3.56
N CYS A 81 0.82 -4.04 -3.30
CA CYS A 81 1.57 -2.79 -3.42
C CYS A 81 2.82 -2.78 -2.53
N ASP A 82 2.70 -3.19 -1.27
CA ASP A 82 3.85 -3.25 -0.36
C ASP A 82 4.94 -4.23 -0.84
N LEU A 83 4.56 -5.42 -1.35
CA LEU A 83 5.53 -6.33 -1.96
C LEU A 83 6.19 -5.74 -3.22
N VAL A 84 5.43 -5.00 -4.04
CA VAL A 84 5.97 -4.26 -5.18
C VAL A 84 6.97 -3.19 -4.73
N THR A 85 6.68 -2.45 -3.65
CA THR A 85 7.64 -1.51 -3.04
C THR A 85 8.94 -2.24 -2.68
N GLY A 86 8.85 -3.41 -2.04
CA GLY A 86 10.01 -4.25 -1.75
C GLY A 86 10.79 -4.67 -3.01
N LEU A 87 10.11 -5.01 -4.10
CA LEU A 87 10.76 -5.32 -5.38
C LEU A 87 11.49 -4.12 -5.97
N ILE A 88 10.90 -2.92 -5.92
CA ILE A 88 11.53 -1.69 -6.40
C ILE A 88 12.78 -1.38 -5.56
N ILE A 89 12.72 -1.53 -4.24
CA ILE A 89 13.88 -1.39 -3.35
C ILE A 89 15.02 -2.33 -3.78
N LEU A 90 14.71 -3.59 -4.09
CA LEU A 90 15.72 -4.55 -4.56
C LEU A 90 16.37 -4.11 -5.88
N GLN A 91 15.60 -3.52 -6.80
CA GLN A 91 16.13 -2.99 -8.06
C GLN A 91 16.98 -1.73 -7.84
N LEU A 92 16.58 -0.86 -6.91
CA LEU A 92 17.37 0.31 -6.51
C LEU A 92 18.72 -0.07 -5.89
N LEU A 93 18.73 -1.09 -5.03
CA LEU A 93 19.96 -1.62 -4.47
C LEU A 93 20.90 -2.18 -5.56
N GLU A 94 20.35 -2.84 -6.59
CA GLU A 94 21.15 -3.29 -7.74
C GLU A 94 21.74 -2.12 -8.54
N MET A 95 20.95 -1.07 -8.79
CA MET A 95 21.43 0.13 -9.47
C MET A 95 22.50 0.86 -8.67
N ALA A 96 22.43 0.80 -7.34
CA ALA A 96 23.47 1.28 -6.42
C ALA A 96 24.67 0.32 -6.30
N MET A 97 24.77 -0.71 -7.16
CA MET A 97 25.86 -1.70 -7.19
C MET A 97 25.99 -2.54 -5.90
N VAL A 98 24.93 -2.62 -5.08
CA VAL A 98 24.89 -3.47 -3.88
C VAL A 98 24.57 -4.91 -4.29
N LYS A 99 25.49 -5.84 -3.99
CA LYS A 99 25.40 -7.25 -4.40
C LYS A 99 25.57 -8.22 -3.24
N GLY A 100 25.23 -9.48 -3.48
CA GLY A 100 25.41 -10.58 -2.54
C GLY A 100 24.59 -10.43 -1.25
N TRP A 101 25.16 -10.85 -0.13
CA TRP A 101 24.46 -10.88 1.16
C TRP A 101 23.97 -9.51 1.64
N LYS A 102 24.70 -8.42 1.31
CA LYS A 102 24.30 -7.04 1.69
C LYS A 102 22.96 -6.66 1.07
N LYS A 103 22.74 -7.00 -0.20
CA LYS A 103 21.47 -6.76 -0.89
C LYS A 103 20.33 -7.51 -0.20
N THR A 104 20.57 -8.77 0.16
CA THR A 104 19.59 -9.61 0.86
C THR A 104 19.24 -9.03 2.22
N VAL A 105 20.22 -8.59 3.01
CA VAL A 105 19.99 -7.99 4.33
C VAL A 105 19.21 -6.69 4.19
N LEU A 106 19.66 -5.76 3.34
CA LEU A 106 18.99 -4.47 3.16
C LEU A 106 17.56 -4.62 2.61
N GLY A 107 17.35 -5.53 1.66
CA GLY A 107 16.01 -5.84 1.17
C GLY A 107 15.11 -6.51 2.22
N SER A 108 15.70 -7.31 3.13
CA SER A 108 14.96 -7.95 4.22
C SER A 108 14.39 -6.91 5.20
N ILE A 109 15.08 -5.79 5.40
CA ILE A 109 14.64 -4.71 6.30
C ILE A 109 13.28 -4.14 5.90
N TRP A 110 12.90 -4.20 4.62
CA TRP A 110 11.54 -3.84 4.20
C TRP A 110 10.62 -5.08 4.16
N ILE A 111 11.02 -6.10 3.40
CA ILE A 111 10.15 -7.22 3.05
C ILE A 111 9.81 -8.10 4.26
N LEU A 112 10.70 -8.23 5.24
CA LEU A 112 10.48 -9.05 6.44
C LEU A 112 10.18 -8.21 7.68
N ASN A 113 9.90 -6.91 7.52
CA ASN A 113 9.59 -6.05 8.64
C ASN A 113 8.15 -6.25 9.13
N PRO A 114 7.94 -6.67 10.39
CA PRO A 114 6.60 -6.90 10.91
C PRO A 114 5.75 -5.64 10.95
N MET A 115 6.34 -4.46 11.16
CA MET A 115 5.61 -3.19 11.15
C MET A 115 5.08 -2.83 9.75
N VAL A 116 5.89 -3.05 8.71
CA VAL A 116 5.46 -2.79 7.32
C VAL A 116 4.38 -3.78 6.91
N ALA A 117 4.57 -5.06 7.26
CA ALA A 117 3.59 -6.09 7.01
C ALA A 117 2.26 -5.75 7.70
N THR A 118 2.27 -5.40 8.99
CA THR A 118 1.04 -5.04 9.71
C THR A 118 0.34 -3.84 9.11
N ILE A 119 1.04 -2.78 8.71
CA ILE A 119 0.41 -1.61 8.07
C ILE A 119 -0.38 -2.02 6.82
N SER A 120 0.23 -2.83 5.94
CA SER A 120 -0.44 -3.29 4.71
C SER A 120 -1.61 -4.26 4.99
N THR A 121 -1.43 -5.23 5.89
CA THR A 121 -2.45 -6.25 6.20
C THR A 121 -3.61 -5.70 7.03
N ARG A 122 -3.40 -4.61 7.79
CA ARG A 122 -4.48 -3.88 8.48
C ARG A 122 -5.40 -3.12 7.52
N GLY A 123 -5.03 -2.97 6.25
CA GLY A 123 -5.84 -2.26 5.25
C GLY A 123 -5.44 -0.80 5.02
N SER A 124 -4.19 -0.42 5.30
CA SER A 124 -3.76 0.96 5.10
C SER A 124 -3.42 1.26 3.63
N SER A 125 -3.94 2.38 3.12
CA SER A 125 -3.62 2.86 1.77
C SER A 125 -2.21 3.45 1.62
N GLU A 126 -1.43 3.52 2.71
CA GLU A 126 -0.02 3.95 2.67
C GLU A 126 0.84 3.07 1.73
N SER A 127 0.47 1.80 1.52
CA SER A 127 1.17 0.92 0.58
C SER A 127 1.19 1.48 -0.84
N PHE A 128 0.11 2.12 -1.31
CA PHE A 128 0.12 2.81 -2.62
C PHE A 128 1.13 3.95 -2.66
N LEU A 129 1.15 4.76 -1.59
CA LEU A 129 2.06 5.89 -1.50
C LEU A 129 3.51 5.45 -1.58
N THR A 130 3.87 4.38 -0.85
CA THR A 130 5.23 3.83 -0.92
C THR A 130 5.61 3.40 -2.33
N VAL A 131 4.70 2.76 -3.08
CA VAL A 131 4.96 2.38 -4.48
C VAL A 131 5.22 3.63 -5.34
N PHE A 132 4.37 4.65 -5.25
CA PHE A 132 4.51 5.86 -6.07
C PHE A 132 5.82 6.60 -5.77
N VAL A 133 6.18 6.74 -4.50
CA VAL A 133 7.43 7.38 -4.07
C VAL A 133 8.64 6.56 -4.53
N MET A 134 8.62 5.23 -4.38
CA MET A 134 9.73 4.41 -4.84
C MET A 134 9.85 4.40 -6.37
N LEU A 135 8.74 4.47 -7.11
CA LEU A 135 8.75 4.64 -8.57
C LEU A 135 9.27 6.01 -8.98
N PHE A 136 8.94 7.07 -8.25
CA PHE A 136 9.53 8.39 -8.44
C PHE A 136 11.07 8.33 -8.31
N VAL A 137 11.59 7.80 -7.20
CA VAL A 137 13.03 7.65 -6.96
C VAL A 137 13.69 6.78 -8.03
N TYR A 138 13.06 5.67 -8.41
CA TYR A 138 13.55 4.78 -9.46
C TYR A 138 13.71 5.48 -10.81
N ASN A 139 12.71 6.26 -11.22
CA ASN A 139 12.75 6.99 -12.49
C ASN A 139 13.71 8.18 -12.44
N LEU A 140 13.81 8.84 -11.28
CA LEU A 140 14.77 9.91 -11.03
C LEU A 140 16.22 9.41 -11.23
N LEU A 141 16.58 8.26 -10.64
CA LEU A 141 17.91 7.67 -10.82
C LEU A 141 18.19 7.24 -12.27
N LYS A 142 17.14 6.82 -13.00
CA LYS A 142 17.23 6.53 -14.44
C LYS A 142 17.24 7.77 -15.33
N ARG A 143 17.14 8.98 -14.76
CA ARG A 143 17.04 10.27 -15.47
C ARG A 143 15.82 10.36 -16.41
N ASN A 144 14.77 9.57 -16.16
CA ASN A 144 13.53 9.67 -16.93
C ASN A 144 12.60 10.71 -16.28
N VAL A 145 12.75 11.97 -16.70
CA VAL A 145 12.05 13.11 -16.10
C VAL A 145 10.53 13.04 -16.29
N MET A 146 10.06 12.54 -17.42
CA MET A 146 8.62 12.51 -17.73
C MET A 146 7.86 11.54 -16.81
N THR A 147 8.33 10.31 -16.67
CA THR A 147 7.70 9.34 -15.76
C THR A 147 7.88 9.73 -14.30
N CYS A 148 9.02 10.32 -13.96
CA CYS A 148 9.28 10.90 -12.64
C CYS A 148 8.22 11.95 -12.27
N ALA A 149 7.97 12.93 -13.15
CA ALA A 149 6.96 13.97 -12.92
C ALA A 149 5.53 13.41 -12.80
N VAL A 150 5.21 12.37 -13.59
CA VAL A 150 3.90 11.68 -13.50
C VAL A 150 3.71 11.03 -12.12
N PHE A 151 4.71 10.28 -11.62
CA PHE A 151 4.61 9.64 -10.32
C PHE A 151 4.63 10.63 -9.16
N ALA A 152 5.38 11.73 -9.28
CA ALA A 152 5.32 12.85 -8.35
C ALA A 152 3.89 13.42 -8.25
N GLY A 153 3.27 13.72 -9.40
CA GLY A 153 1.90 14.22 -9.44
C GLY A 153 0.88 13.24 -8.85
N ILE A 154 0.98 11.95 -9.21
CA ILE A 154 0.09 10.91 -8.66
C ILE A 154 0.26 10.79 -7.14
N ALA A 155 1.48 10.78 -6.62
CA ALA A 155 1.72 10.67 -5.19
C ALA A 155 1.08 11.83 -4.41
N VAL A 156 1.28 13.06 -4.87
CA VAL A 156 0.73 14.29 -4.26
C VAL A 156 -0.80 14.34 -4.35
N HIS A 157 -1.39 13.89 -5.47
CA HIS A 157 -2.84 13.80 -5.60
C HIS A 157 -3.45 12.69 -4.74
N PHE A 158 -2.71 11.62 -4.48
CA PHE A 158 -3.19 10.52 -3.66
C PHE A 158 -3.21 10.91 -2.18
N LYS A 159 -2.15 11.56 -1.70
CA LYS A 159 -2.05 12.22 -0.39
C LYS A 159 -1.18 13.45 -0.53
N ILE A 160 -1.45 14.51 0.23
CA ILE A 160 -0.71 15.80 0.13
C ILE A 160 0.72 15.69 0.70
N TYR A 161 0.95 14.83 1.69
CA TYR A 161 2.22 14.77 2.42
C TYR A 161 3.50 14.57 1.58
N PRO A 162 3.52 13.78 0.48
CA PRO A 162 4.67 13.65 -0.42
C PRO A 162 5.23 14.95 -1.01
N VAL A 163 4.46 16.04 -1.03
CA VAL A 163 4.95 17.36 -1.48
C VAL A 163 6.23 17.80 -0.75
N ILE A 164 6.46 17.31 0.47
CA ILE A 164 7.61 17.71 1.29
C ILE A 164 8.92 17.02 0.86
N TYR A 165 8.85 15.84 0.25
CA TYR A 165 10.03 14.98 0.03
C TYR A 165 10.18 14.40 -1.39
N ILE A 166 9.25 14.68 -2.30
CA ILE A 166 9.38 14.46 -3.75
C ILE A 166 9.84 15.77 -4.40
#